data_AF-A0A3B0JG86-F1
#
_entry.id   AF-A0A3B0JG86-F1
#
_cell.length_a   1.000
_cell.length_b   1.000
_cell.length_c   1.000
_cell.angle_alpha   90.00
_cell.angle_beta   90.00
_cell.angle_gamma   90.00
#
_symmetry.space_group_name_H-M   'P 1'
#
loop_
_entity.id
_entity.type
_entity.pdbx_description
1 polymer ?
#
loop_
_entity_poly.entity_id
_entity_poly.type
_entity_poly.pdbx_seq_one_letter_code
_entity_poly.pdbx_strand_id
1 'polypeptide(L)'
;MADIHQVSGSQLRRNKANLLLQFAALALAGFQHEHGSTSSNNRTQQEFSLKELIGNGMLWAVPKHRRSVEKRLNRKFGYPEYVWKPLKVKQNIRSCQTCGHDHEMGVLCPFCYNKVLKETEDMQAKIQEKLGLDPIDKEVIVLYEGEKAEQTAENLEGKRIVEMKKPRPMWFTKNLLQKSTQQLSESKEVKPSDLA
;
A
#
# COMPACT_ATOMS: atom_id res chain seq x y z
N MET A 1 40.29 4.53 15.94
CA MET A 1 40.24 3.66 14.75
C MET A 1 38.77 3.41 14.42
N ALA A 2 38.30 4.05 13.34
CA ALA A 2 37.04 3.92 12.58
C ALA A 2 35.71 3.91 13.39
N ASP A 3 34.84 4.93 13.42
CA ASP A 3 34.13 5.74 12.38
C ASP A 3 33.12 5.02 11.46
N ILE A 4 31.85 5.42 11.63
CA ILE A 4 30.80 5.78 10.64
C ILE A 4 30.19 4.60 9.82
N HIS A 5 28.87 4.35 9.85
CA HIS A 5 27.91 5.01 8.94
C HIS A 5 26.45 4.93 9.44
N GLN A 6 25.84 6.11 9.55
CA GLN A 6 24.42 6.36 9.75
C GLN A 6 23.85 6.83 8.40
N VAL A 7 22.85 6.11 7.86
CA VAL A 7 22.25 6.43 6.55
C VAL A 7 21.18 7.51 6.75
N SER A 8 21.46 8.70 6.21
CA SER A 8 20.53 9.82 6.11
C SER A 8 19.74 9.73 4.80
N GLY A 9 18.43 9.50 4.91
CA GLY A 9 17.50 9.61 3.79
C GLY A 9 17.28 11.07 3.43
N SER A 10 17.87 11.51 2.33
CA SER A 10 17.82 12.86 1.81
C SER A 10 16.48 13.16 1.12
N GLN A 11 15.94 14.33 1.45
CA GLN A 11 14.70 14.89 0.95
C GLN A 11 14.79 15.20 -0.55
N LEU A 12 13.84 14.66 -1.32
CA LEU A 12 13.65 14.98 -2.73
C LEU A 12 13.12 16.42 -2.87
N ARG A 13 13.97 17.31 -3.40
CA ARG A 13 13.67 18.74 -3.60
C ARG A 13 12.80 18.97 -4.83
N ARG A 14 11.94 19.98 -4.68
CA ARG A 14 10.96 20.52 -5.61
C ARG A 14 11.63 21.08 -6.86
N ASN A 15 11.13 20.71 -8.03
CA ASN A 15 11.56 21.25 -9.32
C ASN A 15 10.80 22.55 -9.64
N LYS A 16 11.53 23.65 -9.50
CA LYS A 16 11.57 24.90 -10.29
C LYS A 16 10.32 25.29 -11.08
N ALA A 17 9.60 26.27 -10.54
CA ALA A 17 8.80 27.21 -11.31
C ALA A 17 9.74 28.10 -12.14
N ASN A 18 9.51 28.16 -13.45
CA ASN A 18 10.14 29.12 -14.34
C ASN A 18 9.11 29.46 -15.43
N LEU A 19 8.34 30.52 -15.20
CA LEU A 19 7.60 31.17 -16.28
C LEU A 19 7.64 32.68 -16.09
N LEU A 20 8.30 33.30 -17.06
CA LEU A 20 8.52 34.71 -17.30
C LEU A 20 7.27 35.58 -17.09
N LEU A 21 7.36 36.53 -16.16
CA LEU A 21 6.52 37.72 -16.17
C LEU A 21 7.17 38.74 -17.12
N GLN A 22 6.54 38.99 -18.26
CA GLN A 22 6.83 40.17 -19.07
C GLN A 22 6.11 41.36 -18.44
N PHE A 23 6.87 42.24 -17.79
CA PHE A 23 6.41 43.55 -17.37
C PHE A 23 6.50 44.51 -18.56
N ALA A 24 5.36 44.99 -19.04
CA ALA A 24 5.29 46.13 -19.94
C ALA A 24 5.45 47.42 -19.12
N ALA A 25 6.49 48.18 -19.44
CA ALA A 25 6.75 49.51 -18.92
C ALA A 25 5.77 50.52 -19.53
N LEU A 26 5.16 51.37 -18.70
CA LEU A 26 4.54 52.61 -19.12
C LEU A 26 5.00 53.76 -18.21
N ALA A 27 5.81 54.62 -18.84
CA ALA A 27 6.03 56.06 -18.67
C ALA A 27 6.03 56.75 -17.29
N LEU A 28 7.15 57.46 -17.11
CA LEU A 28 7.49 58.57 -16.24
C LEU A 28 6.34 59.47 -15.73
N ALA A 29 6.32 59.68 -14.41
CA ALA A 29 6.12 61.00 -13.81
C ALA A 29 7.14 61.13 -12.66
N GLY A 30 8.00 62.16 -12.75
CA GLY A 30 9.16 62.32 -11.89
C GLY A 30 8.82 62.60 -10.43
N PHE A 31 9.55 61.94 -9.54
CA PHE A 31 9.81 62.41 -8.19
C PHE A 31 11.30 62.20 -7.93
N GLN A 32 12.06 63.30 -7.95
CA GLN A 32 13.44 63.30 -7.46
C GLN A 32 13.38 63.00 -5.96
N HIS A 33 13.86 61.83 -5.56
CA HIS A 33 14.17 61.53 -4.17
C HIS A 33 15.69 61.59 -4.02
N GLU A 34 16.17 62.66 -3.39
CA GLU A 34 17.56 62.82 -3.00
C GLU A 34 17.98 61.67 -2.07
N HIS A 35 18.98 60.88 -2.48
CA HIS A 35 19.62 59.91 -1.61
C HIS A 35 20.64 60.62 -0.71
N GLY A 36 20.18 61.07 0.45
CA GLY A 36 21.05 61.45 1.55
C GLY A 36 21.72 60.21 2.16
N SER A 37 23.03 60.07 1.95
CA SER A 37 23.90 59.10 2.63
C SER A 37 24.19 59.50 4.07
N THR A 38 24.23 58.52 4.99
CA THR A 38 25.02 58.40 6.25
C THR A 38 24.24 57.50 7.23
N SER A 39 24.80 56.64 8.09
CA SER A 39 26.15 56.14 8.36
C SER A 39 26.01 54.97 9.37
N SER A 40 26.96 54.04 9.34
CA SER A 40 27.51 53.24 10.47
C SER A 40 26.60 52.51 11.47
N ASN A 41 26.63 51.17 11.36
CA ASN A 41 26.84 50.15 12.40
C ASN A 41 26.48 50.44 13.87
N ASN A 42 25.52 49.67 14.40
CA ASN A 42 25.57 49.08 15.74
C ASN A 42 24.60 47.89 15.79
N ARG A 43 25.07 46.66 15.53
CA ARG A 43 24.29 45.45 15.84
C ARG A 43 24.42 45.17 17.34
N THR A 44 23.59 45.84 18.11
CA THR A 44 23.33 45.48 19.51
C THR A 44 22.70 44.09 19.52
N GLN A 45 23.27 43.16 20.28
CA GLN A 45 22.58 41.92 20.66
C GLN A 45 21.37 42.35 21.49
N GLN A 46 20.23 42.59 20.83
CA GLN A 46 19.01 42.94 21.53
C GLN A 46 18.58 41.72 22.32
N GLU A 47 18.60 41.86 23.65
CA GLU A 47 17.93 40.93 24.54
C GLU A 47 16.48 40.82 24.09
N PHE A 48 16.03 39.60 23.75
CA PHE A 48 14.70 39.38 23.19
C PHE A 48 13.64 39.70 24.24
N SER A 49 13.22 40.96 24.25
CA SER A 49 12.19 41.49 25.13
C SER A 49 10.82 41.06 24.58
N LEU A 50 10.07 40.26 25.35
CA LEU A 50 8.68 39.91 25.00
C LEU A 50 7.81 41.17 24.80
N LYS A 51 8.14 42.29 25.46
CA LYS A 51 7.48 43.58 25.28
C LYS A 51 7.77 44.22 23.92
N GLU A 52 8.96 44.03 23.36
CA GLU A 52 9.29 44.48 21.99
C GLU A 52 8.66 43.57 20.93
N LEU A 53 8.63 42.25 21.14
CA LEU A 53 7.98 41.31 20.22
C LEU A 53 6.45 41.51 20.15
N ILE A 54 5.83 41.70 21.32
CA ILE A 54 4.37 41.82 21.43
C ILE A 54 3.94 43.28 21.22
N GLY A 55 4.79 44.26 21.53
CA GLY A 55 4.55 45.70 21.34
C GLY A 55 3.18 46.16 21.88
N ASN A 56 2.59 47.15 21.20
CA ASN A 56 1.16 47.51 21.33
C ASN A 56 0.27 46.61 20.43
N GLY A 57 0.70 45.36 20.21
CA GLY A 57 0.34 44.54 19.05
C GLY A 57 -1.11 44.05 19.04
N MET A 58 -1.87 44.52 18.04
CA MET A 58 -3.05 43.80 17.59
C MET A 58 -2.60 42.50 16.90
N LEU A 59 -2.93 41.36 17.51
CA LEU A 59 -2.68 40.03 16.94
C LEU A 59 -3.81 39.70 15.95
N TRP A 60 -3.60 40.05 14.67
CA TRP A 60 -4.62 39.97 13.61
C TRP A 60 -5.10 38.53 13.28
N ALA A 61 -4.37 37.49 13.69
CA ALA A 61 -4.68 36.09 13.38
C ALA A 61 -5.01 35.22 14.60
N VAL A 62 -5.21 35.83 15.78
CA VAL A 62 -5.50 35.10 17.03
C VAL A 62 -7.01 35.09 17.30
N PRO A 63 -7.61 33.97 17.73
CA PRO A 63 -9.02 33.93 18.11
C PRO A 63 -9.32 34.95 19.21
N LYS A 64 -10.11 35.98 18.88
CA LYS A 64 -10.44 37.05 19.82
C LYS A 64 -11.22 36.55 21.05
N HIS A 65 -12.00 35.49 20.91
CA HIS A 65 -12.83 34.92 21.97
C HIS A 65 -12.70 33.41 22.07
N ARG A 66 -12.75 32.89 23.30
CA ARG A 66 -12.83 31.44 23.55
C ARG A 66 -14.13 30.90 22.97
N ARG A 67 -14.04 29.82 22.19
CA ARG A 67 -15.24 29.15 21.66
C ARG A 67 -16.01 28.46 22.79
N SER A 68 -17.34 28.61 22.76
CA SER A 68 -18.26 27.85 23.61
C SER A 68 -18.07 26.34 23.43
N VAL A 69 -18.53 25.57 24.41
CA VAL A 69 -18.47 24.11 24.37
C VAL A 69 -19.25 23.57 23.17
N GLU A 70 -20.45 24.09 22.94
CA GLU A 70 -21.31 23.76 21.80
C GLU A 70 -20.59 23.93 20.44
N LYS A 71 -20.00 25.12 20.19
CA LYS A 71 -19.25 25.37 18.95
C LYS A 71 -18.06 24.42 18.76
N ARG A 72 -17.46 23.96 19.87
CA ARG A 72 -16.35 23.00 19.84
C ARG A 72 -16.84 21.59 19.51
N LEU A 73 -17.95 21.17 20.11
CA LEU A 73 -18.58 19.86 19.87
C LEU A 73 -19.10 19.77 18.44
N ASN A 74 -19.83 20.78 17.96
CA ASN A 74 -20.33 20.84 16.59
C ASN A 74 -19.20 20.83 15.56
N ARG A 75 -18.04 21.43 15.87
CA ARG A 75 -16.87 21.32 14.98
C ARG A 75 -16.21 19.94 15.02
N LYS A 76 -16.22 19.27 16.18
CA LYS A 76 -15.59 17.96 16.40
C LYS A 76 -16.40 16.83 15.76
N PHE A 77 -17.68 16.75 16.09
CA PHE A 77 -18.58 15.68 15.63
C PHE A 77 -19.35 16.09 14.36
N GLY A 78 -19.44 17.39 14.08
CA GLY A 78 -20.27 17.85 12.98
C GLY A 78 -21.76 17.78 13.35
N TYR A 79 -22.61 17.93 12.34
CA TYR A 79 -24.06 17.82 12.49
C TYR A 79 -24.56 16.68 11.61
N PRO A 80 -25.43 15.77 12.11
CA PRO A 80 -25.86 14.59 11.37
C PRO A 80 -26.39 14.86 9.96
N GLU A 81 -27.17 15.92 9.80
CA GLU A 81 -27.82 16.26 8.52
C GLU A 81 -26.88 16.94 7.52
N TYR A 82 -25.84 17.65 7.99
CA TYR A 82 -24.98 18.45 7.12
C TYR A 82 -23.62 17.79 6.89
N VAL A 83 -22.85 17.62 7.96
CA VAL A 83 -21.45 17.17 7.89
C VAL A 83 -21.22 16.25 9.07
N TRP A 84 -21.32 14.95 8.83
CA TRP A 84 -21.00 13.93 9.82
C TRP A 84 -19.52 13.57 9.76
N LYS A 85 -18.77 13.91 10.81
CA LYS A 85 -17.32 13.63 10.92
C LYS A 85 -16.95 12.30 11.60
N PRO A 86 -17.79 11.71 12.48
CA PRO A 86 -17.51 10.41 13.05
C PRO A 86 -17.43 9.32 11.99
N LEU A 87 -16.76 8.23 12.38
CA LEU A 87 -16.67 7.03 11.57
C LEU A 87 -18.08 6.51 11.28
N LYS A 88 -18.33 6.22 10.00
CA LYS A 88 -19.58 5.58 9.57
C LYS A 88 -19.46 4.09 9.77
N VAL A 89 -20.56 3.46 10.19
CA VAL A 89 -20.63 2.00 10.34
C VAL A 89 -20.52 1.36 8.95
N LYS A 90 -19.63 0.37 8.83
CA LYS A 90 -19.49 -0.43 7.61
C LYS A 90 -20.55 -1.53 7.61
N GLN A 91 -21.44 -1.51 6.61
CA GLN A 91 -22.52 -2.51 6.45
C GLN A 91 -22.14 -3.68 5.53
N ASN A 92 -20.94 -3.63 4.96
CA ASN A 92 -20.43 -4.56 3.94
C ASN A 92 -19.59 -5.70 4.54
N ILE A 93 -19.76 -6.01 5.82
CA ILE A 93 -19.05 -7.11 6.49
C ILE A 93 -19.92 -8.37 6.40
N ARG A 94 -19.32 -9.49 5.97
CA ARG A 94 -19.96 -10.81 5.88
C ARG A 94 -19.05 -11.89 6.45
N SER A 95 -19.64 -12.98 6.91
CA SER A 95 -18.91 -14.17 7.31
C SER A 95 -18.47 -14.98 6.08
N CYS A 96 -17.25 -15.51 6.12
CA CYS A 96 -16.72 -16.36 5.07
C CYS A 96 -17.31 -17.77 5.16
N GLN A 97 -17.75 -18.34 4.03
CA GLN A 97 -18.35 -19.68 3.98
C GLN A 97 -17.36 -20.81 4.34
N THR A 98 -16.07 -20.63 4.10
CA THR A 98 -15.06 -21.68 4.32
C THR A 98 -14.55 -21.73 5.76
N CYS A 99 -14.33 -20.57 6.38
CA CYS A 99 -13.68 -20.48 7.70
C CYS A 99 -14.52 -19.81 8.78
N GLY A 100 -15.65 -19.19 8.43
CA GLY A 100 -16.52 -18.47 9.36
C GLY A 100 -16.01 -17.10 9.80
N HIS A 101 -14.79 -16.68 9.44
CA HIS A 101 -14.28 -15.35 9.79
C HIS A 101 -14.94 -14.24 8.98
N ASP A 102 -15.05 -13.07 9.60
CA ASP A 102 -15.57 -11.87 8.96
C ASP A 102 -14.59 -11.32 7.89
N HIS A 103 -15.15 -10.89 6.78
CA HIS A 103 -14.45 -10.26 5.68
C HIS A 103 -15.32 -9.17 5.03
N GLU A 104 -14.67 -8.26 4.31
CA GLU A 104 -15.37 -7.21 3.57
C GLU A 104 -15.86 -7.75 2.22
N MET A 105 -17.07 -7.35 1.82
CA MET A 105 -17.61 -7.67 0.50
C MET A 105 -16.71 -7.14 -0.60
N GLY A 106 -16.39 -7.99 -1.59
CA GLY A 106 -15.49 -7.65 -2.70
C GLY A 106 -14.00 -7.84 -2.38
N VAL A 107 -13.65 -8.24 -1.16
CA VAL A 107 -12.28 -8.55 -0.75
C VAL A 107 -12.19 -10.02 -0.37
N LEU A 108 -11.09 -10.70 -0.68
CA LEU A 108 -10.86 -12.08 -0.24
C LEU A 108 -10.74 -12.15 1.28
N CYS A 109 -11.18 -13.27 1.87
CA CYS A 109 -11.04 -13.48 3.31
C CYS A 109 -9.55 -13.45 3.71
N PRO A 110 -9.13 -12.57 4.63
CA PRO A 110 -7.72 -12.41 4.98
C PRO A 110 -7.16 -13.67 5.63
N PHE A 111 -7.96 -14.38 6.42
CA PHE A 111 -7.51 -15.61 7.07
C PHE A 111 -7.25 -16.74 6.07
N CYS A 112 -8.16 -16.96 5.12
CA CYS A 112 -7.97 -17.95 4.06
C CYS A 112 -6.79 -17.58 3.18
N TYR A 113 -6.68 -16.30 2.79
CA TYR A 113 -5.56 -15.79 2.01
C TYR A 113 -4.22 -16.04 2.72
N ASN A 114 -4.13 -15.75 4.02
CA ASN A 114 -2.91 -15.97 4.80
C ASN A 114 -2.52 -17.46 4.89
N LYS A 115 -3.47 -18.40 4.85
CA LYS A 115 -3.16 -19.84 4.78
C LYS A 115 -2.50 -20.19 3.45
N VAL A 116 -3.06 -19.70 2.35
CA VAL A 116 -2.51 -19.90 0.99
C VAL A 116 -1.12 -19.28 0.90
N LEU A 117 -0.98 -18.04 1.39
CA LEU A 117 0.27 -17.29 1.37
C LEU A 117 1.40 -18.06 2.07
N LYS A 118 1.17 -18.56 3.29
CA LYS A 118 2.15 -19.36 4.04
C LYS A 118 2.57 -20.63 3.29
N GLU A 119 1.60 -21.33 2.70
CA GLU A 119 1.90 -22.54 1.94
C GLU A 119 2.71 -22.21 0.67
N THR A 120 2.36 -21.13 -0.03
CA THR A 120 3.11 -20.67 -1.22
C THR A 120 4.51 -20.16 -0.89
N GLU A 121 4.70 -19.53 0.27
CA GLU A 121 6.04 -19.13 0.76
C GLU A 121 6.91 -20.35 1.02
N ASP A 122 6.36 -21.38 1.69
CA ASP A 122 7.07 -22.64 1.92
C ASP A 122 7.41 -23.36 0.60
N MET A 123 6.52 -23.30 -0.40
CA MET A 123 6.76 -23.82 -1.74
C MET A 123 7.87 -23.04 -2.44
N GLN A 124 7.81 -21.71 -2.43
CA GLN A 124 8.81 -20.84 -3.05
C GLN A 124 10.20 -21.05 -2.45
N ALA A 125 10.30 -21.19 -1.12
CA ALA A 125 11.56 -21.49 -0.45
C ALA A 125 12.16 -22.80 -0.97
N LYS A 126 11.37 -23.87 -1.08
CA LYS A 126 11.86 -25.16 -1.62
C LYS A 126 12.18 -25.13 -3.10
N ILE A 127 11.43 -24.34 -3.88
CA ILE A 127 11.73 -24.10 -5.30
C ILE A 127 13.09 -23.41 -5.42
N GLN A 128 13.34 -22.38 -4.60
CA GLN A 128 14.60 -21.65 -4.60
C GLN A 128 15.77 -22.53 -4.16
N GLU A 129 15.61 -23.36 -3.14
CA GLU A 129 16.63 -24.34 -2.71
C GLU A 129 16.95 -25.37 -3.80
N LYS A 130 15.95 -25.82 -4.56
CA LYS A 130 16.12 -26.83 -5.62
C LYS A 130 16.68 -26.27 -6.93
N LEU A 131 16.32 -25.02 -7.28
CA LEU A 131 16.78 -24.37 -8.50
C LEU A 131 18.15 -23.70 -8.32
N GLY A 132 18.46 -23.21 -7.12
CA GLY A 132 19.68 -22.45 -6.88
C GLY A 132 19.77 -21.23 -7.81
N LEU A 133 20.73 -21.26 -8.72
CA LEU A 133 21.01 -20.19 -9.70
C LEU A 133 20.59 -20.56 -11.13
N ASP A 134 20.05 -21.76 -11.34
CA ASP A 134 19.75 -22.26 -12.68
C ASP A 134 18.45 -21.65 -13.22
N PRO A 135 18.40 -21.28 -14.52
CA PRO A 135 17.18 -20.76 -15.14
C PRO A 135 16.06 -21.82 -15.16
N ILE A 136 14.81 -21.33 -15.17
CA ILE A 136 13.59 -22.15 -15.16
C ILE A 136 13.16 -22.39 -16.60
N ASP A 137 13.75 -23.41 -17.23
CA ASP A 137 13.44 -23.76 -18.64
C ASP A 137 12.26 -24.75 -18.76
N LYS A 138 11.86 -25.36 -17.64
CA LYS A 138 10.85 -26.43 -17.57
C LYS A 138 9.81 -26.09 -16.51
N GLU A 139 8.57 -26.54 -16.73
CA GLU A 139 7.49 -26.37 -15.75
C GLU A 139 7.83 -27.06 -14.42
N VAL A 140 7.41 -26.45 -13.31
CA VAL A 140 7.65 -26.94 -11.96
C VAL A 140 6.39 -27.62 -11.42
N ILE A 141 6.50 -28.88 -10.99
CA ILE A 141 5.45 -29.61 -10.28
C ILE A 141 5.84 -29.74 -8.82
N VAL A 142 4.91 -29.41 -7.93
CA VAL A 142 5.06 -29.58 -6.49
C VAL A 142 4.36 -30.86 -6.04
N LEU A 143 5.14 -31.78 -5.48
CA LEU A 143 4.67 -33.05 -4.93
C LEU A 143 4.65 -33.01 -3.41
N TYR A 144 3.55 -33.43 -2.81
CA TYR A 144 3.44 -33.64 -1.37
C TYR A 144 3.75 -35.09 -0.99
N GLU A 145 3.84 -35.35 0.31
CA GLU A 145 4.06 -36.70 0.84
C GLU A 145 2.94 -37.66 0.40
N GLY A 146 3.32 -38.84 -0.09
CA GLY A 146 2.40 -39.88 -0.58
C GLY A 146 2.04 -39.80 -2.07
N GLU A 147 2.34 -38.70 -2.76
CA GLU A 147 1.88 -38.51 -4.16
C GLU A 147 2.81 -39.08 -5.23
N LYS A 148 4.01 -39.55 -4.84
CA LYS A 148 5.03 -40.05 -5.78
C LYS A 148 4.59 -41.29 -6.56
N ALA A 149 3.64 -42.08 -6.04
CA ALA A 149 3.22 -43.36 -6.63
C ALA A 149 2.03 -43.23 -7.60
N GLU A 150 1.28 -42.13 -7.54
CA GLU A 150 -0.01 -42.00 -8.24
C GLU A 150 0.08 -41.21 -9.55
N GLN A 151 1.16 -40.46 -9.78
CA GLN A 151 1.29 -39.65 -10.99
C GLN A 151 1.82 -40.50 -12.15
N THR A 152 1.00 -40.65 -13.20
CA THR A 152 1.37 -41.29 -14.47
C THR A 152 2.67 -40.70 -15.01
N ALA A 153 3.58 -41.55 -15.47
CA ALA A 153 4.89 -41.16 -16.01
C ALA A 153 4.81 -40.02 -17.05
N GLU A 154 3.74 -40.01 -17.85
CA GLU A 154 3.43 -38.99 -18.86
C GLU A 154 3.34 -37.55 -18.32
N ASN A 155 2.88 -37.36 -17.06
CA ASN A 155 2.81 -36.02 -16.46
C ASN A 155 4.13 -35.55 -15.88
N LEU A 156 5.05 -36.47 -15.61
CA LEU A 156 6.36 -36.21 -14.99
C LEU A 156 7.46 -36.01 -16.05
N GLU A 157 7.27 -36.58 -17.23
CA GLU A 157 8.20 -36.48 -18.34
C GLU A 157 8.37 -35.01 -18.78
N GLY A 158 9.55 -34.45 -18.53
CA GLY A 158 9.94 -33.10 -18.95
C GLY A 158 9.71 -31.98 -17.93
N LYS A 159 9.13 -32.25 -16.75
CA LYS A 159 8.86 -31.25 -15.70
C LYS A 159 9.81 -31.40 -14.52
N ARG A 160 10.15 -30.29 -13.84
CA ARG A 160 11.01 -30.30 -12.64
C ARG A 160 10.16 -30.61 -11.40
N ILE A 161 10.59 -31.59 -10.62
CA ILE A 161 9.87 -32.06 -9.44
C ILE A 161 10.42 -31.40 -8.17
N VAL A 162 9.57 -30.72 -7.42
CA VAL A 162 9.88 -30.14 -6.11
C VAL A 162 9.08 -30.88 -5.04
N GLU A 163 9.78 -31.44 -4.06
CA GLU A 163 9.17 -32.27 -3.02
C GLU A 163 8.90 -31.47 -1.74
N MET A 164 7.68 -31.57 -1.23
CA MET A 164 7.25 -30.98 0.03
C MET A 164 7.12 -32.07 1.09
N LYS A 165 7.89 -31.96 2.20
CA LYS A 165 7.78 -32.77 3.42
C LYS A 165 6.53 -32.46 4.27
N LYS A 166 5.36 -32.38 3.65
CA LYS A 166 4.07 -32.14 4.29
C LYS A 166 3.00 -32.97 3.56
N PRO A 167 1.89 -33.33 4.21
CA PRO A 167 0.72 -33.85 3.50
C PRO A 167 0.04 -32.72 2.71
N ARG A 168 -0.58 -33.06 1.57
CA ARG A 168 -1.29 -32.08 0.74
C ARG A 168 -2.49 -31.50 1.50
N PRO A 169 -2.63 -30.17 1.57
CA PRO A 169 -3.82 -29.58 2.15
C PRO A 169 -5.05 -29.86 1.28
N MET A 170 -6.19 -30.16 1.92
CA MET A 170 -7.44 -30.54 1.25
C MET A 170 -7.96 -29.50 0.24
N TRP A 171 -7.67 -28.21 0.44
CA TRP A 171 -8.09 -27.14 -0.46
C TRP A 171 -7.17 -26.97 -1.69
N PHE A 172 -6.02 -27.64 -1.71
CA PHE A 172 -5.03 -27.55 -2.80
C PHE A 172 -5.08 -28.80 -3.67
N THR A 173 -5.92 -28.80 -4.69
CA THR A 173 -6.13 -29.97 -5.57
C THR A 173 -4.91 -30.33 -6.42
N LYS A 174 -4.78 -31.61 -6.80
CA LYS A 174 -3.64 -32.14 -7.60
C LYS A 174 -3.60 -31.58 -9.03
N ASN A 175 -4.75 -31.29 -9.63
CA ASN A 175 -4.90 -31.02 -11.07
C ASN A 175 -5.07 -29.53 -11.41
N LEU A 176 -4.16 -28.65 -10.97
CA LEU A 176 -4.31 -27.20 -11.21
C LEU A 176 -4.14 -26.79 -12.68
N LEU A 177 -3.30 -27.50 -13.43
CA LEU A 177 -2.97 -27.19 -14.83
C LEU A 177 -3.75 -28.05 -15.84
N GLN A 178 -4.57 -28.98 -15.35
CA GLN A 178 -5.40 -29.80 -16.22
C GLN A 178 -6.57 -28.94 -16.72
N LYS A 179 -6.61 -28.67 -18.02
CA LYS A 179 -7.74 -27.97 -18.64
C LYS A 179 -9.01 -28.80 -18.38
N SER A 180 -10.01 -28.20 -17.72
CA SER A 180 -11.26 -28.88 -17.34
C SER A 180 -12.09 -29.33 -18.55
N THR A 181 -11.75 -28.84 -19.74
CA THR A 181 -12.38 -29.23 -21.00
C THR A 181 -11.78 -30.54 -21.49
N GLN A 182 -12.32 -31.66 -21.02
CA GLN A 182 -12.37 -32.85 -21.88
C GLN A 182 -13.19 -32.46 -23.13
N GLN A 183 -12.72 -32.77 -24.33
CA GLN A 183 -13.57 -32.66 -25.52
C GLN A 183 -14.79 -33.54 -25.31
N LEU A 184 -15.98 -32.98 -25.48
CA LEU A 184 -17.24 -33.73 -25.37
C LEU A 184 -17.17 -34.92 -26.33
N SER A 185 -17.14 -36.14 -25.80
CA SER A 185 -17.13 -37.35 -26.61
C SER A 185 -18.42 -37.41 -27.44
N GLU A 186 -18.32 -37.50 -28.78
CA GLU A 186 -19.46 -37.59 -29.71
C GLU A 186 -20.25 -38.90 -29.62
N SER A 187 -19.81 -39.87 -28.82
CA SER A 187 -20.46 -41.18 -28.68
C SER A 187 -21.70 -41.09 -27.79
N LYS A 188 -22.88 -41.25 -28.42
CA LYS A 188 -24.21 -41.15 -27.78
C LYS A 188 -24.67 -42.41 -27.03
N GLU A 189 -23.81 -43.40 -26.84
CA GLU A 189 -24.19 -44.67 -26.21
C GLU A 189 -23.27 -45.01 -25.04
N VAL A 190 -23.75 -44.75 -23.82
CA VAL A 190 -23.19 -45.29 -22.58
C VAL A 190 -24.11 -46.40 -22.10
N LYS A 191 -23.58 -47.61 -21.91
CA LYS A 191 -24.36 -48.75 -21.40
C LYS A 191 -24.71 -48.50 -19.93
N PRO A 192 -25.95 -48.81 -19.49
CA PRO A 192 -26.47 -48.44 -18.16
C PRO A 192 -25.80 -49.19 -16.98
N SER A 193 -24.79 -50.02 -17.23
CA SER A 193 -24.16 -50.88 -16.23
C SER A 193 -23.11 -50.18 -15.35
N ASP A 194 -22.57 -49.04 -15.80
CA ASP A 194 -21.41 -48.38 -15.17
C ASP A 194 -21.77 -47.05 -14.48
N LEU A 195 -23.01 -46.90 -14.00
CA LEU A 195 -23.53 -45.72 -13.30
C LEU A 195 -23.80 -46.00 -11.80
N ALA A 196 -22.85 -46.65 -11.13
CA ALA A 196 -22.86 -46.85 -9.68
C ALA A 196 -21.59 -46.29 -9.02
#